data_AF-A0A349LJD3-F1
#
_entry.id   AF-A0A349LJD3-F1
#
_cell.length_a   1.000
_cell.length_b   1.000
_cell.length_c   1.000
_cell.angle_alpha   90.00
_cell.angle_beta   90.00
_cell.angle_gamma   90.00
#
_symmetry.space_group_name_H-M   'P 1'
#
loop_
_entity.id
_entity.type
_entity.pdbx_description
1 polymer ?
#
loop_
_entity_poly.entity_id
_entity_poly.type
_entity_poly.pdbx_seq_one_letter_code
_entity_poly.pdbx_strand_id
1 'polypeptide(L)'
;MMYMPDAIDALVGVMEANPDKLVHRNAFNVTAMQLTPEGLADEIRKHIPDFRIDYDVDPVRQAIADSWPDRIDDSAAREEWGWSPNFDGATMAADMLEHLTNKD
;
A
#
# COMPACT_ATOMS: atom_id res chain seq x y z
N MET A 1 -1.80 -0.70 -2.93
CA MET A 1 -0.73 -1.13 -2.01
C MET A 1 -0.78 -0.29 -0.75
N MET A 2 -0.23 -0.81 0.35
CA MET A 2 -0.20 -0.17 1.68
C MET A 2 1.01 -0.69 2.46
N TYR A 3 1.69 0.20 3.19
CA TYR A 3 2.85 -0.19 3.99
C TYR A 3 2.41 -0.77 5.36
N MET A 4 3.26 -1.58 5.99
CA MET A 4 2.88 -2.32 7.20
C MET A 4 2.46 -1.43 8.38
N PRO A 5 3.15 -0.31 8.69
CA PRO A 5 2.70 0.61 9.74
C PRO A 5 1.28 1.12 9.48
N ASP A 6 1.00 1.55 8.25
CA ASP A 6 -0.34 2.00 7.81
C ASP A 6 -1.40 0.89 7.91
N ALA A 7 -1.04 -0.36 7.63
CA ALA A 7 -1.95 -1.50 7.76
C ALA A 7 -2.34 -1.78 9.21
N ILE A 8 -1.38 -1.65 10.13
CA ILE A 8 -1.61 -1.79 11.58
C ILE A 8 -2.48 -0.63 12.07
N ASP A 9 -2.15 0.60 11.67
CA ASP A 9 -2.91 1.80 12.03
C ASP A 9 -4.35 1.73 11.50
N ALA A 10 -4.56 1.22 10.28
CA ALA A 10 -5.90 0.99 9.73
C ALA A 10 -6.71 0.01 10.59
N LEU A 11 -6.08 -1.11 10.98
CA LEU A 11 -6.73 -2.15 11.78
C LEU A 11 -7.10 -1.61 13.17
N VAL A 12 -6.18 -0.92 13.84
CA VAL A 12 -6.44 -0.32 15.16
C VAL A 12 -7.51 0.77 15.03
N GLY A 13 -7.39 1.64 14.02
CA GLY A 13 -8.30 2.76 13.80
C GLY A 13 -9.76 2.32 13.63
N VAL A 14 -10.02 1.27 12.84
CA VAL A 14 -11.39 0.76 12.67
C VAL A 14 -11.92 0.04 13.93
N MET A 15 -11.04 -0.62 14.71
CA MET A 15 -11.44 -1.28 15.96
C MET A 15 -11.78 -0.29 17.08
N GLU A 16 -11.11 0.86 17.11
CA GLU A 16 -11.32 1.91 18.12
C GLU A 16 -12.34 2.98 17.67
N ALA A 17 -12.82 2.91 16.42
CA ALA A 17 -13.76 3.86 15.87
C ALA A 17 -15.07 3.91 16.66
N ASN A 18 -15.67 5.11 16.75
CA ASN A 18 -17.00 5.26 17.32
C ASN A 18 -18.01 4.48 16.44
N PRO A 19 -18.67 3.44 16.98
CA PRO A 19 -19.58 2.58 16.20
C PRO A 19 -20.76 3.33 15.58
N ASP A 20 -21.15 4.48 16.13
CA ASP A 20 -22.26 5.29 15.62
C ASP A 20 -21.91 6.01 14.31
N LYS A 21 -20.61 6.17 14.00
CA LYS A 21 -20.15 6.75 12.74
C LYS A 21 -20.01 5.72 11.62
N LEU A 22 -19.98 4.44 11.96
CA LEU A 22 -19.81 3.37 11.00
C LEU A 22 -21.16 3.04 10.34
N VAL A 23 -21.34 3.54 9.12
CA VAL A 23 -22.46 3.23 8.23
C VAL A 23 -22.16 1.93 7.47
N HIS A 24 -20.94 1.81 6.91
CA HIS A 24 -20.49 0.64 6.15
C HIS A 24 -19.70 -0.33 7.05
N ARG A 25 -20.35 -0.86 8.10
CA ARG A 25 -19.75 -1.74 9.15
C ARG A 25 -19.18 -3.08 8.67
N ASN A 26 -18.91 -3.27 7.39
CA ASN A 26 -18.27 -4.46 6.86
C ASN A 26 -17.39 -4.11 5.66
N ALA A 27 -16.15 -4.64 5.67
CA ALA A 27 -15.22 -4.60 4.56
C ALA A 27 -15.00 -3.21 3.96
N PHE A 28 -14.51 -2.27 4.78
CA PHE A 28 -14.00 -1.00 4.26
C PHE A 28 -12.83 -1.25 3.31
N ASN A 29 -12.91 -0.67 2.12
CA ASN A 29 -11.75 -0.49 1.28
C ASN A 29 -10.73 0.41 1.98
N VAL A 30 -9.47 -0.01 2.01
CA VAL A 30 -8.34 0.78 2.51
C VAL A 30 -7.19 0.67 1.52
N THR A 31 -6.61 1.82 1.16
CA THR A 31 -5.47 1.88 0.25
C THR A 31 -4.60 3.08 0.62
N ALA A 32 -3.29 2.98 0.33
CA ALA A 32 -2.35 4.07 0.53
C ALA A 32 -1.79 4.58 -0.81
N MET A 33 -1.36 3.65 -1.67
CA MET A 33 -0.63 3.97 -2.88
C MET A 33 -0.96 3.02 -4.03
N GLN A 34 -0.87 3.54 -5.26
CA GLN A 34 -0.99 2.78 -6.51
C GLN A 34 0.38 2.75 -7.16
N LEU A 35 0.96 1.56 -7.28
CA LEU A 35 2.31 1.38 -7.82
C LEU A 35 2.30 0.24 -8.82
N THR A 36 2.86 0.50 -9.99
CA THR A 36 3.27 -0.55 -10.93
C THR A 36 4.66 -1.07 -10.52
N PRO A 37 5.08 -2.24 -11.00
CA PRO A 37 6.45 -2.72 -10.81
C PRO A 37 7.51 -1.70 -11.25
N GLU A 38 7.31 -1.05 -12.40
CA GLU A 38 8.23 -0.01 -12.90
C GLU A 38 8.20 1.24 -12.02
N GLY A 39 7.02 1.68 -11.55
CA GLY A 39 6.91 2.82 -10.64
C GLY A 39 7.65 2.59 -9.32
N LEU A 40 7.62 1.36 -8.79
CA LEU A 40 8.42 1.00 -7.63
C LEU A 40 9.92 0.96 -7.95
N ALA A 41 10.30 0.43 -9.12
CA ALA A 41 11.69 0.43 -9.57
C ALA A 41 12.25 1.86 -9.71
N ASP A 42 11.45 2.80 -10.20
CA ASP A 42 11.82 4.21 -10.29
C ASP A 42 12.06 4.85 -8.91
N GLU A 43 11.23 4.55 -7.92
CA GLU A 43 11.47 5.00 -6.53
C GLU A 43 12.77 4.40 -5.98
N ILE A 44 13.03 3.10 -6.20
CA ILE A 44 14.28 2.45 -5.77
C ILE A 44 15.50 3.09 -6.45
N ARG A 45 15.42 3.40 -7.74
CA ARG A 45 16.53 4.03 -8.50
C ARG A 45 16.93 5.39 -7.97
N LYS A 46 16.04 6.12 -7.30
CA LYS A 46 16.41 7.39 -6.63
C LYS A 46 17.44 7.18 -5.51
N HIS A 47 17.47 5.98 -4.92
CA HIS A 47 18.42 5.61 -3.87
C HIS A 47 19.58 4.75 -4.39
N ILE A 48 19.32 3.89 -5.39
CA ILE A 48 20.29 2.98 -6.00
C ILE A 48 20.25 3.17 -7.53
N PRO A 49 21.00 4.14 -8.10
CA PRO A 49 20.86 4.51 -9.52
C PRO A 49 21.12 3.38 -10.52
N ASP A 50 21.96 2.41 -10.15
CA ASP A 50 22.30 1.27 -10.98
C ASP A 50 21.28 0.11 -10.88
N PHE A 51 20.20 0.28 -10.11
CA PHE A 51 19.15 -0.74 -9.97
C PHE A 51 18.48 -1.04 -11.32
N ARG A 52 18.44 -2.34 -11.66
CA ARG A 52 17.79 -2.86 -12.86
C ARG A 52 16.69 -3.84 -12.46
N ILE A 53 15.62 -3.82 -13.22
CA ILE A 53 14.50 -4.75 -13.10
C ILE A 53 14.31 -5.41 -14.47
N ASP A 54 14.18 -6.74 -14.46
CA ASP A 54 13.81 -7.54 -15.62
C ASP A 54 12.48 -8.23 -15.34
N TYR A 55 11.72 -8.53 -16.39
CA TYR A 55 10.37 -9.07 -16.30
C TYR A 55 10.30 -10.48 -16.87
N ASP A 56 10.29 -11.48 -16.00
CA ASP A 56 9.92 -12.86 -16.33
C ASP A 56 8.48 -13.12 -15.84
N VAL A 57 7.52 -12.79 -16.70
CA VAL A 57 6.11 -12.75 -16.33
C VAL A 57 5.52 -14.16 -16.30
N ASP A 58 5.23 -14.63 -15.09
CA ASP A 58 4.44 -15.84 -14.87
C ASP A 58 2.97 -15.60 -15.25
N PRO A 59 2.44 -16.27 -16.29
CA PRO A 59 1.09 -16.05 -16.79
C PRO A 59 0.01 -16.28 -15.74
N VAL A 60 0.25 -17.16 -14.75
CA VAL A 60 -0.74 -17.45 -13.69
C VAL A 60 -0.85 -16.28 -12.73
N ARG A 61 0.28 -15.72 -12.29
CA ARG A 61 0.30 -14.56 -11.39
C ARG A 61 -0.17 -13.29 -12.09
N GLN A 62 0.18 -13.13 -13.37
CA GLN A 62 -0.30 -11.99 -14.16
C GLN A 62 -1.82 -12.03 -14.32
N ALA A 63 -2.41 -13.19 -14.65
CA ALA A 63 -3.85 -13.31 -14.78
C ALA A 63 -4.60 -13.03 -13.45
N ILE A 64 -4.00 -13.35 -12.30
CA ILE A 64 -4.55 -12.99 -10.99
C ILE A 64 -4.52 -11.48 -10.79
N ALA A 65 -3.39 -10.82 -11.08
CA ALA A 65 -3.25 -9.38 -10.95
C ALA A 65 -4.21 -8.63 -11.90
N ASP A 66 -4.33 -9.08 -13.16
CA ASP A 66 -5.23 -8.51 -14.17
C ASP A 66 -6.72 -8.64 -13.79
N SER A 67 -7.05 -9.54 -12.86
CA SER A 67 -8.42 -9.70 -12.36
C SER A 67 -8.79 -8.72 -11.25
N TRP A 68 -7.80 -8.02 -10.68
CA TRP A 68 -7.99 -7.09 -9.58
C TRP A 68 -8.18 -5.65 -10.08
N PRO A 69 -8.87 -4.78 -9.31
CA PRO A 69 -9.01 -3.38 -9.68
C PRO A 69 -7.67 -2.65 -9.56
N ASP A 70 -7.36 -1.81 -10.55
CA ASP A 70 -6.18 -0.93 -10.52
C ASP A 70 -6.25 0.11 -9.38
N ARG A 71 -7.48 0.54 -9.06
CA ARG A 71 -7.76 1.53 -8.03
C ARG A 71 -8.99 1.17 -7.24
N ILE A 72 -8.90 1.40 -5.94
CA ILE A 72 -9.98 1.16 -4.99
C ILE A 72 -10.34 2.50 -4.34
N ASP A 73 -11.64 2.76 -4.21
CA ASP A 73 -12.16 3.92 -3.49
C ASP A 73 -12.25 3.63 -1.99
N ASP A 74 -11.51 4.41 -1.19
CA ASP A 74 -11.45 4.31 0.27
C ASP A 74 -12.20 5.46 0.99
N SER A 75 -13.04 6.21 0.27
CA SER A 75 -13.82 7.34 0.81
C SER A 75 -14.60 7.00 2.09
N ALA A 76 -15.32 5.88 2.11
CA ALA A 76 -16.07 5.44 3.30
C ALA A 76 -15.18 5.26 4.53
N ALA A 77 -13.96 4.75 4.36
CA ALA A 77 -13.02 4.59 5.47
C ALA A 77 -12.53 5.94 6.01
N ARG A 78 -12.28 6.89 5.10
CA ARG A 78 -11.86 8.26 5.43
C ARG A 78 -12.96 9.02 6.16
N GLU A 79 -14.20 8.90 5.69
CA GLU A 79 -15.33 9.65 6.21
C GLU A 79 -15.83 9.11 7.56
N GLU A 80 -15.88 7.79 7.73
CA GLU A 80 -16.56 7.17 8.87
C GLU A 80 -15.67 6.97 10.08
N TRP A 81 -14.40 6.66 9.86
CA TRP A 81 -13.46 6.40 10.95
C TRP A 81 -12.11 7.11 10.80
N GLY A 82 -11.99 8.00 9.81
CA GLY A 82 -10.83 8.90 9.70
C GLY A 82 -9.58 8.23 9.14
N TRP A 83 -9.73 7.18 8.32
CA TRP A 83 -8.60 6.55 7.64
C TRP A 83 -7.73 7.59 6.93
N SER A 84 -6.43 7.58 7.21
CA SER A 84 -5.45 8.44 6.56
C SER A 84 -4.10 7.73 6.53
N PRO A 85 -3.63 7.24 5.36
CA PRO A 85 -2.32 6.61 5.25
C PRO A 85 -1.21 7.65 5.45
N ASN A 86 -0.12 7.24 6.09
CA ASN A 86 1.05 8.08 6.35
C ASN A 86 2.16 7.87 5.32
N PHE A 87 2.18 6.73 4.64
CA PHE A 87 3.21 6.38 3.67
C PHE A 87 2.69 6.47 2.23
N ASP A 88 3.52 7.06 1.38
CA ASP A 88 3.43 6.99 -0.08
C ASP A 88 4.54 6.09 -0.65
N GLY A 89 4.63 6.00 -1.98
CA GLY A 89 5.63 5.15 -2.63
C GLY A 89 7.08 5.55 -2.32
N ALA A 90 7.35 6.85 -2.19
CA ALA A 90 8.70 7.37 -1.94
C ALA A 90 9.14 7.13 -0.49
N THR A 91 8.29 7.49 0.47
CA THR A 91 8.55 7.29 1.90
C THR A 91 8.65 5.81 2.25
N MET A 92 7.79 4.96 1.68
CA MET A 92 7.88 3.51 1.84
C MET A 92 9.20 2.96 1.27
N ALA A 93 9.60 3.38 0.06
CA ALA A 93 10.84 2.89 -0.55
C ALA A 93 12.08 3.28 0.28
N ALA A 94 12.15 4.51 0.76
CA ALA A 94 13.23 4.99 1.62
C ALA A 94 13.33 4.20 2.93
N ASP A 95 12.20 4.05 3.64
CA ASP A 95 12.12 3.34 4.93
C ASP A 95 12.48 1.85 4.79
N MET A 96 11.97 1.20 3.75
CA MET A 96 12.28 -0.21 3.45
C MET A 96 13.77 -0.42 3.17
N LEU A 97 14.40 0.44 2.37
CA LEU A 97 15.83 0.33 2.06
C LEU A 97 16.68 0.55 3.31
N GLU A 98 16.30 1.48 4.19
CA GLU A 98 16.99 1.68 5.48
C GLU A 98 16.92 0.43 6.36
N HIS A 99 15.75 -0.17 6.52
CA HIS A 99 15.57 -1.30 7.43
C HIS A 99 16.05 -2.65 6.87
N LEU A 100 15.98 -2.86 5.56
CA LEU A 100 16.44 -4.11 4.95
C LEU A 100 17.95 -4.18 4.76
N THR A 101 18.63 -3.05 4.57
CA THR A 101 20.09 -3.02 4.41
C THR A 101 20.82 -3.36 5.71
N ASN A 102 20.20 -3.12 6.85
CA ASN A 102 20.76 -3.34 8.19
C ASN A 102 20.40 -4.71 8.78
N LYS A 103 19.87 -5.63 7.97
CA LYS A 103 19.40 -6.94 8.43
C LYS A 103 20.47 -8.01 8.16
N ASP A 104 21.22 -8.37 9.21
CA ASP A 104 22.13 -9.53 9.25
C ASP A 104 21.39 -10.88 9.20
#